data_AF-Q4RUR4-F1
#
_entry.id   AF-Q4RUR4-F1
#
_cell.length_a   1.000
_cell.length_b   1.000
_cell.length_c   1.000
_cell.angle_alpha   90.00
_cell.angle_beta   90.00
_cell.angle_gamma   90.00
#
_symmetry.space_group_name_H-M   'P 1'
#
loop_
_entity.id
_entity.type
_entity.pdbx_description
1 polymer ?
#
loop_
_entity_poly.entity_id
_entity_poly.type
_entity_poly.pdbx_seq_one_letter_code
_entity_poly.pdbx_strand_id
1 'polypeptide(L)'
;MQIWYAIGEKLKQTDPEADALKALGDRCAGLCSHIKQLQQESRELQDEIIDIQKRRLEMKRLTHEKIKEMEELMAKKEPPDSQKYKAALEKGQSNLEKYKKMAVMTQNVLRGIILACKINWMDDPKLRDIAMSLEDLPISD
;
A
#
# COMPACT_ATOMS: atom_id res chain seq x y z
N MET A 1 -63.49 10.36 -33.57
CA MET A 1 -63.18 10.61 -35.01
C MET A 1 -63.72 11.95 -35.49
N GLN A 2 -64.96 12.34 -35.15
CA GLN A 2 -65.57 13.60 -35.60
C GLN A 2 -64.85 14.87 -35.11
N ILE A 3 -64.29 14.89 -33.89
CA ILE A 3 -63.52 16.04 -33.38
C ILE A 3 -62.24 16.27 -34.19
N TRP A 4 -61.47 15.21 -34.47
CA TRP A 4 -60.27 15.30 -35.31
C TRP A 4 -60.58 15.73 -36.74
N TYR A 5 -61.71 15.26 -37.28
CA TYR A 5 -62.20 15.70 -38.57
C TYR A 5 -62.56 17.20 -38.57
N ALA A 6 -63.29 17.68 -37.56
CA ALA A 6 -63.64 19.10 -37.42
C ALA A 6 -62.41 20.00 -37.24
N ILE A 7 -61.41 19.56 -36.48
CA ILE A 7 -60.11 20.23 -36.34
C ILE A 7 -59.38 20.25 -37.69
N GLY A 8 -59.36 19.13 -38.41
CA GLY A 8 -58.75 19.04 -39.74
C GLY A 8 -59.39 19.97 -40.76
N GLU A 9 -60.71 20.09 -40.77
CA GLU A 9 -61.44 21.04 -41.61
C GLU A 9 -61.16 22.49 -41.20
N LYS A 10 -61.05 22.78 -39.90
CA LYS A 10 -60.69 24.12 -39.41
C LYS A 10 -59.28 24.54 -39.82
N LEU A 11 -58.32 23.63 -39.83
CA LEU A 11 -56.93 23.92 -40.23
C LEU A 11 -56.78 24.25 -41.72
N LYS A 12 -57.76 23.89 -42.56
CA LYS A 12 -57.82 24.26 -43.99
C LYS A 12 -58.26 25.71 -44.21
N GLN A 13 -58.87 26.35 -43.20
CA GLN A 13 -59.26 27.75 -43.25
C GLN A 13 -58.02 28.64 -43.03
N THR A 14 -58.06 29.87 -43.55
CA THR A 14 -57.02 30.91 -43.39
C THR A 14 -57.53 32.04 -42.49
N ASP A 15 -58.25 31.68 -41.44
CA ASP A 15 -58.73 32.61 -40.42
C ASP A 15 -57.81 32.63 -39.19
N PRO A 16 -57.87 33.69 -38.34
CA PRO A 16 -57.00 33.81 -37.18
C PRO A 16 -57.11 32.67 -36.15
N GLU A 17 -58.27 31.99 -36.05
CA GLU A 17 -58.42 30.83 -35.16
C GLU A 17 -57.69 29.61 -35.72
N ALA A 18 -57.73 29.40 -37.04
CA ALA A 18 -57.00 28.35 -37.71
C ALA A 18 -55.47 28.51 -37.55
N ASP A 19 -54.96 29.75 -37.62
CA ASP A 19 -53.55 30.06 -37.39
C ASP A 19 -53.15 29.87 -35.92
N ALA A 20 -53.99 30.29 -34.97
CA ALA A 20 -53.78 30.03 -33.55
C ALA A 20 -53.77 28.52 -33.23
N LEU A 21 -54.62 27.73 -33.90
CA LEU A 21 -54.67 26.28 -33.74
C LEU A 21 -53.43 25.58 -34.31
N LYS A 22 -52.89 26.06 -35.45
CA LYS A 22 -51.59 25.61 -35.99
C LYS A 22 -50.46 25.91 -35.00
N ALA A 23 -50.37 27.14 -34.51
CA ALA A 23 -49.35 27.54 -33.54
C ALA A 23 -49.41 26.71 -32.24
N LEU A 24 -50.62 26.39 -31.77
CA LEU A 24 -50.81 25.48 -30.64
C LEU A 24 -50.30 24.06 -30.98
N GLY A 25 -50.63 23.55 -32.16
CA GLY A 25 -50.18 22.25 -32.65
C GLY A 25 -48.66 22.15 -32.72
N ASP A 26 -48.01 23.15 -33.29
CA ASP A 26 -46.55 23.24 -33.38
C ASP A 26 -45.91 23.29 -31.99
N ARG A 27 -46.48 24.08 -31.07
CA ARG A 27 -46.02 24.12 -29.67
C ARG A 27 -46.16 22.77 -28.98
N CYS A 28 -47.30 22.10 -29.15
CA CYS A 28 -47.52 20.76 -28.60
C CYS A 28 -46.53 19.75 -29.18
N ALA A 29 -46.28 19.78 -30.49
CA ALA A 29 -45.28 18.93 -31.14
C ALA A 29 -43.86 19.18 -30.61
N GLY A 30 -43.48 20.45 -30.44
CA GLY A 30 -42.20 20.84 -29.84
C GLY A 30 -42.05 20.34 -28.41
N LEU A 31 -43.08 20.50 -27.57
CA LEU A 31 -43.08 19.98 -26.20
C LEU A 31 -42.98 18.46 -26.17
N CYS A 32 -43.72 17.75 -27.01
CA CYS A 32 -43.63 16.29 -27.11
C CYS A 32 -42.23 15.83 -27.53
N SER A 33 -41.58 16.53 -28.47
CA SER A 33 -40.20 16.24 -28.87
C SER A 33 -39.24 16.43 -27.71
N HIS A 34 -39.38 17.53 -26.96
CA HIS A 34 -38.54 17.81 -25.80
C HIS A 34 -38.72 16.79 -24.68
N ILE A 35 -39.97 16.39 -24.40
CA ILE A 35 -40.27 15.32 -23.44
C ILE A 35 -39.59 14.00 -23.85
N LYS A 36 -39.65 13.63 -25.13
CA LYS A 36 -38.98 12.42 -25.62
C LYS A 36 -37.47 12.49 -25.44
N GLN A 37 -36.87 13.65 -25.70
CA GLN A 37 -35.44 13.85 -25.50
C GLN A 37 -35.05 13.69 -24.02
N LEU A 38 -35.76 14.36 -23.11
CA LEU A 38 -35.51 14.23 -21.67
C LEU A 38 -35.71 12.79 -21.16
N GLN A 39 -36.70 12.08 -21.71
CA GLN A 39 -36.91 10.67 -21.38
C GLN A 39 -35.76 9.79 -21.86
N GLN A 40 -35.17 10.10 -23.01
CA GLN A 40 -34.01 9.38 -23.54
C GLN A 40 -32.77 9.66 -22.68
N GLU A 41 -32.48 10.93 -22.39
CA GLU A 41 -31.38 11.33 -21.52
C GLU A 41 -31.51 10.71 -20.12
N SER A 42 -32.73 10.66 -19.57
CA SER A 42 -32.99 10.01 -18.28
C SER A 42 -32.72 8.51 -18.31
N ARG A 43 -32.94 7.81 -19.42
CA ARG A 43 -32.63 6.38 -19.55
C ARG A 43 -31.13 6.16 -19.63
N GLU A 44 -30.43 6.96 -20.42
CA GLU A 44 -28.96 6.90 -20.55
C GLU A 44 -28.27 7.13 -19.19
N LEU A 45 -28.73 8.13 -18.42
CA LEU A 45 -28.22 8.38 -17.08
C LEU A 45 -28.53 7.21 -16.11
N GLN A 46 -29.70 6.58 -16.22
CA GLN A 46 -30.01 5.40 -15.41
C GLN A 46 -29.09 4.23 -15.73
N ASP A 47 -28.81 3.99 -17.00
CA ASP A 47 -27.88 2.94 -17.43
C ASP A 47 -26.46 3.21 -16.92
N GLU A 48 -25.99 4.45 -16.99
CA GLU A 48 -24.68 4.86 -16.45
C GLU A 48 -24.61 4.65 -14.93
N ILE A 49 -25.66 5.01 -14.18
CA ILE A 49 -25.74 4.77 -12.74
C ILE A 49 -25.64 3.27 -12.42
N ILE A 50 -26.35 2.42 -13.17
CA ILE A 50 -26.31 0.97 -12.98
C ILE A 50 -24.89 0.44 -13.20
N ASP A 51 -24.21 0.91 -14.23
CA ASP A 51 -22.85 0.47 -14.52
C ASP A 51 -21.83 0.95 -13.49
N ILE A 52 -21.97 2.18 -12.98
CA ILE A 52 -21.16 2.67 -11.85
C ILE A 52 -21.40 1.80 -10.61
N GLN A 53 -22.65 1.42 -10.32
CA GLN A 53 -22.97 0.56 -9.19
C GLN A 53 -22.35 -0.85 -9.32
N LYS A 54 -22.37 -1.45 -10.52
CA LYS A 54 -21.69 -2.71 -10.79
C LYS A 54 -20.18 -2.61 -10.56
N ARG A 55 -19.53 -1.57 -11.10
CA ARG A 55 -18.08 -1.34 -10.90
C ARG A 55 -17.75 -1.14 -9.42
N ARG A 56 -18.57 -0.40 -8.68
CA ARG A 56 -18.40 -0.20 -7.24
C ARG A 56 -18.48 -1.51 -6.46
N LEU A 57 -19.42 -2.39 -6.81
CA LEU A 57 -19.56 -3.70 -6.16
C LEU A 57 -18.33 -4.58 -6.42
N GLU A 58 -17.85 -4.60 -7.66
CA GLU A 58 -16.65 -5.36 -8.03
C GLU A 58 -15.40 -4.84 -7.30
N MET A 59 -15.22 -3.52 -7.20
CA MET A 59 -14.12 -2.95 -6.41
C MET A 59 -14.22 -3.33 -4.93
N LYS A 60 -15.42 -3.36 -4.34
CA LYS A 60 -15.58 -3.83 -2.95
C LYS A 60 -15.14 -5.29 -2.77
N ARG A 61 -15.49 -6.16 -3.73
CA ARG A 61 -15.08 -7.56 -3.73
C ARG A 61 -13.56 -7.69 -3.80
N LEU A 62 -12.93 -7.01 -4.75
CA LEU A 62 -11.47 -7.02 -4.92
C LEU A 62 -10.73 -6.47 -3.69
N THR A 63 -11.23 -5.38 -3.09
CA THR A 63 -10.65 -4.83 -1.86
C THR A 63 -10.71 -5.84 -0.72
N HIS A 64 -11.84 -6.53 -0.55
CA HIS A 64 -11.97 -7.54 0.48
C HIS A 64 -11.01 -8.72 0.26
N GLU A 65 -10.85 -9.19 -0.97
CA GLU A 65 -9.89 -10.24 -1.32
C GLU A 65 -8.44 -9.82 -1.04
N LYS A 66 -8.08 -8.57 -1.37
CA LYS A 66 -6.73 -8.05 -1.12
C LYS A 66 -6.44 -7.87 0.37
N ILE A 67 -7.43 -7.45 1.16
CA ILE A 67 -7.30 -7.39 2.63
C ILE A 67 -7.04 -8.81 3.18
N LYS A 68 -7.83 -9.80 2.75
CA LYS A 68 -7.65 -11.19 3.17
C LYS A 68 -6.26 -11.74 2.79
N GLU A 69 -5.80 -11.49 1.57
CA GLU A 69 -4.45 -11.87 1.13
C GLU A 69 -3.36 -11.22 1.99
N MET A 70 -3.53 -9.94 2.34
CA MET A 70 -2.59 -9.23 3.22
C MET A 70 -2.58 -9.81 4.64
N GLU A 71 -3.74 -10.13 5.21
CA GLU A 71 -3.85 -10.80 6.51
C GLU A 71 -3.16 -12.16 6.52
N GLU A 72 -3.35 -12.98 5.48
CA GLU A 72 -2.68 -14.27 5.32
C GLU A 72 -1.15 -14.12 5.21
N LEU A 73 -0.67 -13.11 4.49
CA LEU A 73 0.76 -12.80 4.39
C LEU A 73 1.34 -12.30 5.71
N MET A 74 0.60 -11.50 6.47
CA MET A 74 1.02 -11.06 7.81
C MET A 74 1.10 -12.22 8.79
N ALA A 75 0.12 -13.13 8.76
CA ALA A 75 0.14 -14.34 9.59
C ALA A 75 1.33 -15.26 9.26
N LYS A 76 1.74 -15.33 7.98
CA LYS A 76 2.94 -16.07 7.55
C LYS A 76 4.26 -15.35 7.87
N LYS A 77 4.22 -14.04 8.14
CA LYS A 77 5.40 -13.21 8.42
C LYS A 77 5.88 -13.28 9.86
N GLU A 78 5.11 -13.82 10.80
CA GLU A 78 5.63 -14.22 12.11
C GLU A 78 6.47 -15.49 11.92
N PRO A 79 7.81 -15.41 11.88
CA PRO A 79 8.61 -16.60 11.67
C PRO A 79 8.57 -17.38 12.99
N PRO A 80 8.20 -18.67 12.99
CA PRO A 80 8.33 -19.52 14.17
C PRO A 80 9.78 -19.57 14.70
N ASP A 81 10.74 -19.13 13.89
CA ASP A 81 12.17 -19.06 14.21
C ASP A 81 12.69 -17.65 14.58
N SER A 82 11.88 -16.58 14.58
CA SER A 82 12.39 -15.26 15.00
C SER A 82 12.87 -15.27 16.45
N GLN A 83 12.12 -15.96 17.32
CA GLN A 83 12.50 -16.12 18.71
C GLN A 83 13.73 -17.03 18.89
N LYS A 84 13.85 -18.10 18.09
CA LYS A 84 15.03 -18.98 18.12
C LYS A 84 16.27 -18.28 17.58
N TYR A 85 16.13 -17.52 16.51
CA TYR A 85 17.19 -16.71 15.93
C TYR A 85 17.66 -15.65 16.93
N LYS A 86 16.73 -14.94 17.58
CA LYS A 86 17.05 -13.97 18.63
C LYS A 86 17.79 -14.62 19.80
N ALA A 87 17.31 -15.78 20.29
CA ALA A 87 17.98 -16.51 21.36
C ALA A 87 19.38 -17.01 20.98
N ALA A 88 19.56 -17.48 19.73
CA ALA A 88 20.86 -17.89 19.22
C ALA A 88 21.84 -16.72 19.12
N LEU A 89 21.36 -15.55 18.68
CA LEU A 89 22.14 -14.32 18.58
C LEU A 89 22.58 -13.82 19.97
N GLU A 90 21.65 -13.75 20.93
CA GLU A 90 21.94 -13.35 22.32
C GLU A 90 22.97 -14.29 22.97
N LYS A 91 22.83 -15.60 22.76
CA LYS A 91 23.81 -16.59 23.25
C LYS A 91 25.17 -16.41 22.58
N GLY A 92 25.21 -16.15 21.28
CA GLY A 92 26.44 -15.89 20.52
C GLY A 92 27.18 -14.66 21.05
N GLN A 93 26.47 -13.55 21.27
CA GLN A 93 27.03 -12.31 21.83
C GLN A 93 27.55 -12.52 23.26
N SER A 94 26.80 -13.22 24.12
CA SER A 94 27.24 -13.52 25.49
C SER A 94 28.52 -14.35 25.51
N ASN A 95 28.62 -15.36 24.64
CA ASN A 95 29.82 -16.17 24.50
C ASN A 95 31.01 -15.34 24.00
N LEU A 96 30.81 -14.49 22.98
CA LEU A 96 31.85 -13.63 22.44
C LEU A 96 32.43 -12.71 23.51
N GLU A 97 31.58 -12.05 24.30
CA GLU A 97 32.01 -11.19 25.41
C GLU A 97 32.77 -11.96 26.48
N LYS A 98 32.33 -13.19 26.80
CA LYS A 98 33.05 -14.07 27.73
C LYS A 98 34.46 -14.40 27.22
N TYR A 99 34.58 -14.82 25.96
CA TYR A 99 35.88 -15.18 25.39
C TYR A 99 36.79 -13.97 25.20
N LYS A 100 36.24 -12.80 24.84
CA LYS A 100 36.98 -11.54 24.79
C LYS A 100 37.60 -11.20 26.15
N LYS A 101 36.82 -11.28 27.24
CA LYS A 101 37.33 -11.07 28.61
C LYS A 101 38.40 -12.08 28.99
N MET A 102 38.20 -13.37 28.68
CA MET A 102 39.20 -14.40 28.96
C MET A 102 40.51 -14.18 28.20
N ALA A 103 40.44 -13.76 26.94
CA ALA A 103 41.61 -13.42 26.14
C ALA A 103 42.39 -12.28 26.79
N VAL A 104 41.73 -11.15 27.12
CA VAL A 104 42.36 -10.01 27.79
C VAL A 104 42.99 -10.40 29.14
N MET A 105 42.30 -11.22 29.95
CA MET A 105 42.87 -11.70 31.22
C MET A 105 44.13 -12.53 31.01
N THR A 106 44.12 -13.43 30.03
CA THR A 106 45.25 -14.31 29.71
C THR A 106 46.44 -13.49 29.20
N GLN A 107 46.17 -12.52 28.34
CA GLN A 107 47.16 -11.55 27.84
C GLN A 107 47.80 -10.77 29.00
N ASN A 108 47.00 -10.23 29.92
CA ASN A 108 47.51 -9.49 31.08
C ASN A 108 48.37 -10.35 32.02
N VAL A 109 47.98 -11.61 32.26
CA VAL A 109 48.78 -12.54 33.08
C VAL A 109 50.12 -12.84 32.40
N LEU A 110 50.12 -13.13 31.10
CA LEU A 110 51.35 -13.39 30.35
C LEU A 110 52.30 -12.19 30.39
N ARG A 111 51.77 -10.97 30.22
CA ARG A 111 52.56 -9.74 30.34
C ARG A 111 53.19 -9.60 31.73
N GLY A 112 52.41 -9.82 32.79
CA GLY A 112 52.91 -9.78 34.16
C GLY A 112 54.05 -10.76 34.40
N ILE A 113 53.95 -11.98 33.86
CA ILE A 113 55.01 -13.00 33.94
C ILE A 113 56.26 -12.54 33.19
N ILE A 114 56.12 -12.07 31.94
CA ILE A 114 57.27 -11.60 31.14
C ILE A 114 58.00 -10.45 31.83
N LEU A 115 57.27 -9.50 32.40
CA LEU A 115 57.86 -8.36 33.14
C LEU A 115 58.54 -8.78 34.44
N ALA A 116 58.02 -9.80 35.13
CA ALA A 116 58.58 -10.31 36.38
C ALA A 116 59.78 -11.24 36.16
N CYS A 117 59.81 -11.96 35.05
CA CYS A 117 60.95 -12.76 34.64
C CYS A 117 62.12 -11.83 34.29
N LYS A 118 63.26 -11.99 34.97
CA LYS A 118 64.52 -11.26 34.69
C LYS A 118 65.18 -11.72 33.38
N ILE A 119 64.38 -11.99 32.35
CA ILE A 119 64.81 -12.30 30.99
C ILE A 119 64.90 -10.97 30.24
N ASN A 120 65.89 -10.81 29.37
CA ASN A 120 66.04 -9.60 28.57
C ASN A 120 65.03 -9.58 27.40
N TRP A 121 63.76 -9.38 27.74
CA TRP A 121 62.65 -9.37 26.80
C TRP A 121 62.66 -8.15 25.87
N MET A 122 63.40 -7.08 26.20
CA MET A 122 63.54 -5.91 25.33
C MET A 122 64.39 -6.18 24.08
N ASP A 123 65.39 -7.06 24.21
CA ASP A 123 66.30 -7.42 23.11
C ASP A 123 65.75 -8.54 22.22
N ASP A 124 64.71 -9.25 22.65
CA ASP A 124 63.96 -10.20 21.82
C ASP A 124 62.75 -9.48 21.18
N PRO A 125 62.75 -9.27 19.85
CA PRO A 125 61.68 -8.55 19.17
C PRO A 125 60.30 -9.20 19.33
N LYS A 126 60.22 -10.52 19.48
CA LYS A 126 58.95 -11.25 19.64
C LYS A 126 58.42 -11.09 21.06
N LEU A 127 59.29 -11.17 22.07
CA LEU A 127 58.88 -10.94 23.46
C LEU A 127 58.51 -9.47 23.70
N ARG A 128 59.24 -8.54 23.08
CA ARG A 128 58.89 -7.12 23.10
C ARG A 128 57.55 -6.85 22.45
N ASP A 129 57.29 -7.43 21.27
CA ASP A 129 56.00 -7.30 20.58
C ASP A 129 54.86 -7.83 21.46
N ILE A 130 55.01 -9.05 21.99
CA ILE A 130 54.05 -9.62 22.96
C ILE A 130 53.89 -8.70 24.18
N ALA A 131 54.95 -8.19 24.80
CA ALA A 131 54.82 -7.34 25.99
C ALA A 131 54.15 -5.97 25.72
N MET A 132 54.24 -5.46 24.48
CA MET A 132 53.77 -4.13 24.08
C MET A 132 52.41 -4.15 23.36
N SER A 133 52.02 -5.25 22.71
CA SER A 133 50.80 -5.34 21.89
C SER A 133 49.57 -5.88 22.64
N LEU A 134 49.71 -6.22 23.93
CA LEU A 134 48.64 -6.85 24.73
C LEU A 134 47.67 -5.83 25.37
N GLU A 135 47.81 -4.53 25.10
CA GLU A 135 46.97 -3.50 25.73
C GLU A 135 45.58 -3.37 25.10
N ASP A 136 45.42 -3.63 23.80
CA ASP A 136 44.14 -3.42 23.12
C ASP A 136 43.81 -4.56 22.15
N LEU A 137 42.73 -5.29 22.42
CA LEU A 137 42.00 -5.94 21.34
C LEU A 137 41.33 -4.81 20.55
N PRO A 138 41.61 -4.64 19.24
CA PRO A 138 40.95 -3.60 18.46
C PRO A 138 39.44 -3.82 18.56
N ILE A 139 38.76 -2.90 19.23
CA ILE A 139 37.31 -2.79 19.18
C ILE A 139 37.03 -2.21 17.79
N SER A 140 36.79 -3.08 16.81
CA SER A 140 36.20 -2.59 15.57
C SER A 140 34.78 -2.14 15.91
N ASP A 141 34.53 -0.84 15.72
CA ASP A 141 33.18 -0.30 15.54
C ASP A 141 32.50 -0.97 14.32
#